data_AF-A0A377UZ64-F1
#
_entry.id   AF-A0A377UZ64-F1
#
_cell.length_a   1.000
_cell.length_b   1.000
_cell.length_c   1.000
_cell.angle_alpha   90.00
_cell.angle_beta   90.00
_cell.angle_gamma   90.00
#
_symmetry.space_group_name_H-M   'P 1'
#
loop_
_entity.id
_entity.type
_entity.pdbx_description
1 polymer ?
#
loop_
_entity_poly.entity_id
_entity_poly.type
_entity_poly.pdbx_seq_one_letter_code
_entity_poly.pdbx_strand_id
1 'polypeptide(L)'
;MINKIFALPVNETISPVISRRQLDDLELIVIDHPQVKASVALQGAHLLSWKPAGEEEVLWLSNNTPFKQGVALRGGVPICWPWFGPSAQQGLPSHGFARNLPWTLEGHDEDDSGVMLTFALQHSAETMKLWPHEFTLYARLSWVRPVKSSWKPTVNSRPTSALHSYFNVGDIAA
;
A
#
# COMPACT_ATOMS: atom_id res chain seq x y z
N MET A 1 -7.24 -4.09 -14.50
CA MET A 1 -7.49 -3.96 -13.05
C MET A 1 -7.56 -2.50 -12.62
N ILE A 2 -6.52 -1.69 -12.88
CA ILE A 2 -6.40 -0.32 -12.38
C ILE A 2 -7.56 0.58 -12.81
N ASN A 3 -7.95 0.57 -14.10
CA ASN A 3 -9.12 1.32 -14.59
C ASN A 3 -10.42 0.97 -13.84
N LYS A 4 -10.59 -0.27 -13.37
CA LYS A 4 -11.75 -0.69 -12.57
C LYS A 4 -11.78 0.07 -11.25
N ILE A 5 -10.62 0.30 -10.61
CA ILE A 5 -10.51 1.03 -9.34
C ILE A 5 -10.97 2.49 -9.50
N PHE A 6 -10.49 3.16 -10.55
CA PHE A 6 -10.85 4.56 -10.81
C PHE A 6 -12.31 4.76 -11.27
N ALA A 7 -12.98 3.69 -11.70
CA ALA A 7 -14.40 3.71 -12.04
C ALA A 7 -15.32 3.36 -10.86
N LEU A 8 -14.78 2.98 -9.68
CA LEU A 8 -15.59 2.66 -8.51
C LEU A 8 -16.39 3.88 -8.03
N PRO A 9 -17.58 3.68 -7.45
CA PRO A 9 -18.29 4.77 -6.79
C PRO A 9 -17.47 5.34 -5.64
N VAL A 10 -17.66 6.63 -5.37
CA VAL A 10 -17.06 7.30 -4.20
C VAL A 10 -17.93 7.02 -2.99
N ASN A 11 -17.38 6.36 -1.98
CA ASN A 11 -18.06 6.11 -0.70
C ASN A 11 -17.96 7.34 0.21
N GLU A 12 -16.78 7.97 0.23
CA GLU A 12 -16.50 9.17 1.02
C GLU A 12 -15.50 10.05 0.27
N THR A 13 -15.76 11.35 0.28
CA THR A 13 -14.82 12.36 -0.24
C THR A 13 -13.97 12.86 0.91
N ILE A 14 -12.66 12.62 0.87
CA ILE A 14 -11.71 13.05 1.90
C ILE A 14 -11.22 14.47 1.58
N SER A 15 -10.96 14.74 0.31
CA SER A 15 -10.56 16.04 -0.22
C SER A 15 -11.01 16.16 -1.69
N PRO A 16 -10.80 17.31 -2.37
CA PRO A 16 -11.12 17.45 -3.79
C PRO A 16 -10.47 16.40 -4.70
N VAL A 17 -9.31 15.85 -4.32
CA VAL A 17 -8.57 14.87 -5.14
C VAL A 17 -8.41 13.50 -4.47
N ILE A 18 -8.80 13.35 -3.21
CA ILE A 18 -8.71 12.09 -2.45
C ILE A 18 -10.12 11.59 -2.12
N SER A 19 -10.39 10.34 -2.50
CA SER A 19 -11.65 9.65 -2.19
C SER A 19 -11.39 8.29 -1.56
N ARG A 20 -12.28 7.88 -0.66
CA ARG A 20 -12.38 6.49 -0.20
C ARG A 20 -13.41 5.76 -1.05
N ARG A 21 -13.03 4.59 -1.52
CA ARG A 21 -13.84 3.70 -2.35
C ARG A 21 -13.71 2.28 -1.83
N GLN A 22 -14.56 1.38 -2.30
CA GLN A 22 -14.51 -0.02 -1.91
C GLN A 22 -14.48 -0.94 -3.12
N LEU A 23 -13.61 -1.94 -3.07
CA LEU A 23 -13.58 -3.05 -4.01
C LEU A 23 -13.61 -4.36 -3.24
N ASP A 24 -14.67 -5.13 -3.44
CA ASP A 24 -14.96 -6.34 -2.66
C ASP A 24 -14.87 -6.01 -1.15
N ASP A 25 -13.94 -6.65 -0.43
CA ASP A 25 -13.83 -6.50 1.03
C ASP A 25 -12.89 -5.35 1.44
N LEU A 26 -12.17 -4.73 0.48
CA LEU A 26 -11.08 -3.80 0.78
C LEU A 26 -11.46 -2.36 0.50
N GLU A 27 -11.21 -1.50 1.49
CA GLU A 27 -11.25 -0.05 1.34
C GLU A 27 -9.97 0.46 0.66
N LEU A 28 -10.19 1.35 -0.30
CA LEU A 28 -9.17 1.94 -1.14
C LEU A 28 -9.18 3.46 -0.97
N ILE A 29 -8.00 4.06 -0.85
CA ILE A 29 -7.77 5.48 -1.03
C ILE A 29 -7.40 5.70 -2.50
N VAL A 30 -8.20 6.47 -3.22
CA VAL A 30 -8.00 6.79 -4.63
C VAL A 30 -7.68 8.27 -4.76
N ILE A 31 -6.55 8.55 -5.39
CA ILE A 31 -6.05 9.89 -5.70
C ILE A 31 -6.30 10.16 -7.18
N ASP A 32 -7.11 11.17 -7.48
CA ASP A 32 -7.33 11.70 -8.82
C ASP A 32 -6.92 13.18 -8.84
N HIS A 33 -5.61 13.41 -8.97
CA HIS A 33 -4.99 14.74 -8.94
C HIS A 33 -4.46 15.11 -10.34
N PRO A 34 -4.48 16.39 -10.77
CA PRO A 34 -4.02 16.78 -12.12
C PRO A 34 -2.59 16.35 -12.47
N GLN A 35 -1.70 16.23 -11.48
CA GLN A 35 -0.31 15.77 -11.67
C GLN A 35 -0.13 14.25 -11.50
N VAL A 36 -1.08 13.54 -10.87
CA VAL A 36 -0.90 12.13 -10.53
C VAL A 36 -2.24 11.41 -10.30
N LYS A 37 -2.34 10.20 -10.84
CA LYS A 37 -3.35 9.21 -10.42
C LYS A 37 -2.67 8.11 -9.62
N ALA A 38 -3.21 7.78 -8.47
CA ALA A 38 -2.71 6.69 -7.64
C ALA A 38 -3.83 6.02 -6.85
N SER A 39 -3.61 4.79 -6.40
CA SER A 39 -4.55 4.10 -5.51
C SER A 39 -3.82 3.25 -4.49
N VAL A 40 -4.36 3.21 -3.26
CA VAL A 40 -3.75 2.52 -2.12
C VAL A 40 -4.84 1.72 -1.41
N ALA A 41 -4.63 0.43 -1.16
CA ALA A 41 -5.50 -0.30 -0.23
C ALA A 41 -5.12 0.02 1.21
N LEU A 42 -6.12 0.24 2.08
CA LEU A 42 -5.85 0.36 3.52
C LEU A 42 -5.20 -0.91 4.07
N GLN A 43 -5.61 -2.07 3.56
CA GLN A 43 -4.89 -3.32 3.82
C GLN A 43 -3.45 -3.22 3.28
N GLY A 44 -2.49 -3.33 4.19
CA GLY A 44 -1.07 -3.28 3.88
C GLY A 44 -0.49 -1.90 3.59
N ALA A 45 -1.26 -0.80 3.72
CA ALA A 45 -0.93 0.50 3.13
C ALA A 45 -0.41 0.33 1.68
N HIS A 46 -1.08 -0.56 0.94
CA HIS A 46 -0.53 -1.20 -0.24
C HIS A 46 -0.77 -0.31 -1.44
N LEU A 47 0.30 0.33 -1.94
CA LEU A 47 0.23 1.12 -3.16
C LEU A 47 -0.06 0.20 -4.36
N LEU A 48 -1.23 0.35 -4.96
CA LEU A 48 -1.74 -0.51 -6.04
C LEU A 48 -1.39 0.00 -7.42
N SER A 49 -1.50 1.32 -7.62
CA SER A 49 -1.24 1.98 -8.90
C SER A 49 -0.59 3.33 -8.71
N TRP A 50 0.20 3.74 -9.69
CA TRP A 50 0.83 5.05 -9.73
C TRP A 50 1.08 5.43 -11.19
N LYS A 51 0.47 6.54 -11.61
CA LYS A 51 0.55 7.11 -12.94
C LYS A 51 0.75 8.62 -12.84
N PRO A 52 1.98 9.13 -13.00
CA PRO A 52 2.20 10.56 -13.20
C PRO A 52 1.45 11.08 -14.42
N ALA A 53 1.12 12.37 -14.43
CA ALA A 53 0.47 13.00 -15.58
C ALA A 53 1.34 12.87 -16.85
N GLY A 54 0.73 12.42 -17.94
CA GLY A 54 1.40 12.22 -19.24
C GLY A 54 2.20 10.93 -19.38
N GLU A 55 2.36 10.15 -18.30
CA GLU A 55 3.09 8.88 -18.31
C GLU A 55 2.14 7.69 -18.43
N GLU A 56 2.69 6.51 -18.68
CA GLU A 56 1.98 5.23 -18.53
C GLU A 56 1.91 4.78 -17.05
N GLU A 57 1.11 3.76 -16.77
CA GLU A 57 1.11 3.13 -15.44
C GLU A 57 2.51 2.61 -15.09
N VAL A 58 3.08 3.09 -13.98
CA VAL A 58 4.42 2.71 -13.50
C VAL A 58 4.38 1.35 -12.81
N LEU A 59 3.29 1.07 -12.10
CA LEU A 59 3.13 -0.14 -11.30
C LEU A 59 2.24 -1.16 -12.00
N TRP A 60 2.66 -2.41 -11.96
CA TRP A 60 1.86 -3.52 -12.42
C TRP A 60 0.96 -4.03 -11.28
N LEU A 61 -0.32 -4.26 -11.57
CA LEU A 61 -1.28 -4.87 -10.66
C LEU A 61 -1.95 -6.06 -11.34
N SER A 62 -1.97 -7.21 -10.67
CA SER A 62 -2.58 -8.41 -11.25
C SER A 62 -4.08 -8.21 -11.48
N ASN A 63 -4.58 -8.61 -12.65
CA ASN A 63 -6.02 -8.67 -12.92
C ASN A 63 -6.77 -9.73 -12.10
N ASN A 64 -6.04 -10.67 -11.49
CA ASN A 64 -6.60 -11.81 -10.77
C ASN A 64 -6.30 -11.75 -9.27
N THR A 65 -5.77 -10.63 -8.75
CA THR A 65 -5.54 -10.50 -7.32
C THR A 65 -6.87 -10.43 -6.57
N PRO A 66 -7.08 -11.24 -5.51
CA PRO A 66 -8.29 -11.14 -4.70
C PRO A 66 -8.24 -9.89 -3.82
N PHE A 67 -9.29 -9.09 -3.83
CA PHE A 67 -9.49 -7.98 -2.88
C PHE A 67 -10.24 -8.50 -1.65
N LYS A 68 -9.59 -9.37 -0.89
CA LYS A 68 -10.15 -10.06 0.28
C LYS A 68 -9.40 -9.72 1.56
N GLN A 69 -10.14 -9.56 2.65
CA GLN A 69 -9.56 -9.24 3.95
C GLN A 69 -8.56 -10.31 4.38
N GLY A 70 -7.38 -9.90 4.82
CA GLY A 70 -6.29 -10.79 5.23
C GLY A 70 -5.50 -11.43 4.08
N VAL A 71 -5.95 -11.32 2.82
CA VAL A 71 -5.26 -11.94 1.67
C VAL A 71 -4.30 -10.95 1.02
N ALA A 72 -3.03 -11.35 0.87
CA ALA A 72 -2.01 -10.49 0.29
C ALA A 72 -2.31 -10.16 -1.18
N LEU A 73 -2.25 -8.88 -1.52
CA LEU A 73 -2.46 -8.39 -2.89
C LEU A 73 -1.24 -8.66 -3.77
N ARG A 74 -1.48 -9.02 -5.04
CA ARG A 74 -0.48 -9.35 -6.06
C ARG A 74 -0.27 -8.18 -7.03
N GLY A 75 0.93 -7.59 -7.00
CA GLY A 75 1.28 -6.39 -7.76
C GLY A 75 1.41 -5.16 -6.86
N GLY A 76 1.59 -3.98 -7.43
CA GLY A 76 1.80 -2.74 -6.68
C GLY A 76 3.10 -2.76 -5.87
N VAL A 77 3.07 -2.22 -4.65
CA VAL A 77 4.19 -2.20 -3.70
C VAL A 77 3.78 -2.82 -2.36
N PRO A 78 3.83 -4.16 -2.22
CA PRO A 78 3.63 -4.82 -0.94
C PRO A 78 4.73 -4.43 0.07
N ILE A 79 4.32 -4.09 1.29
CA ILE A 79 5.22 -3.88 2.43
C ILE A 79 5.52 -5.23 3.09
N CYS A 80 6.76 -5.68 2.98
CA CYS A 80 7.24 -6.92 3.61
C CYS A 80 7.80 -6.58 4.99
N TRP A 81 7.10 -6.94 6.06
CA TRP A 81 7.49 -6.62 7.44
C TRP A 81 6.70 -7.46 8.46
N PRO A 82 7.30 -7.96 9.56
CA PRO A 82 8.65 -7.69 10.08
C PRO A 82 9.75 -8.66 9.62
N TRP A 83 9.46 -9.51 8.63
CA TRP A 83 10.48 -10.30 7.95
C TRP A 83 10.35 -10.24 6.44
N PHE A 84 11.47 -10.44 5.74
CA PHE A 84 11.52 -10.61 4.29
C PHE A 84 11.74 -12.08 3.93
N GLY A 85 11.07 -12.56 2.88
CA GLY A 85 11.16 -13.95 2.43
C GLY A 85 10.38 -14.91 3.32
N PRO A 86 10.66 -16.22 3.26
CA PRO A 86 10.03 -17.22 4.12
C PRO A 86 10.20 -16.90 5.61
N SER A 87 9.18 -17.20 6.42
CA SER A 87 9.31 -17.08 7.88
C SER A 87 10.27 -18.13 8.43
N ALA A 88 11.01 -17.77 9.49
CA ALA A 88 11.78 -18.73 10.28
C ALA A 88 10.89 -19.66 11.12
N GLN A 89 9.64 -19.24 11.39
CA GLN A 89 8.65 -20.05 12.12
C GLN A 89 7.74 -20.80 11.14
N GLN A 90 7.55 -22.10 11.38
CA GLN A 90 6.69 -22.94 10.55
C GLN A 90 5.22 -22.47 10.63
N GLY A 91 4.53 -22.47 9.48
CA GLY A 91 3.12 -22.10 9.38
C GLY A 91 2.85 -20.60 9.24
N LEU A 92 3.88 -19.74 9.37
CA LEU A 92 3.74 -18.30 9.10
C LEU A 92 3.97 -17.98 7.61
N PRO A 93 3.29 -16.94 7.08
CA PRO A 93 3.44 -16.56 5.68
C PRO A 93 4.84 -15.99 5.40
N SER A 94 5.26 -16.06 4.14
CA SER A 94 6.39 -15.27 3.67
C SER A 94 6.08 -13.76 3.76
N HIS A 95 7.12 -12.96 3.92
CA HIS A 95 7.09 -11.49 3.87
C HIS A 95 6.35 -10.78 5.02
N GLY A 96 6.29 -11.42 6.19
CA GLY A 96 5.62 -10.82 7.34
C GLY A 96 4.09 -10.80 7.20
N PHE A 97 3.47 -10.02 8.07
CA PHE A 97 2.02 -9.88 8.17
C PHE A 97 1.53 -8.46 7.86
N ALA A 98 2.43 -7.47 7.78
CA ALA A 98 2.02 -6.07 7.63
C ALA A 98 1.15 -5.83 6.40
N ARG A 99 1.44 -6.51 5.27
CA ARG A 99 0.66 -6.46 4.02
C ARG A 99 -0.73 -7.09 4.09
N ASN A 100 -1.05 -7.83 5.14
CA ASN A 100 -2.30 -8.56 5.32
C ASN A 100 -3.27 -7.82 6.26
N LEU A 101 -2.78 -6.87 7.04
CA LEU A 101 -3.56 -6.18 8.07
C LEU A 101 -4.08 -4.84 7.55
N PRO A 102 -5.23 -4.35 8.03
CA PRO A 102 -5.70 -3.00 7.75
C PRO A 102 -4.80 -1.97 8.45
N TRP A 103 -4.48 -0.89 7.73
CA TRP A 103 -3.77 0.28 8.24
C TRP A 103 -4.72 1.46 8.33
N THR A 104 -4.45 2.37 9.25
CA THR A 104 -5.19 3.63 9.39
C THR A 104 -4.55 4.70 8.51
N LEU A 105 -5.35 5.47 7.77
CA LEU A 105 -4.90 6.73 7.18
C LEU A 105 -4.85 7.79 8.29
N GLU A 106 -3.65 8.11 8.77
CA GLU A 106 -3.43 9.04 9.88
C GLU A 106 -3.39 10.50 9.44
N GLY A 107 -3.05 10.75 8.17
CA GLY A 107 -2.99 12.10 7.65
C GLY A 107 -2.74 12.15 6.15
N HIS A 108 -3.16 13.24 5.55
CA HIS A 108 -2.90 13.58 4.15
C HIS A 108 -2.55 15.07 4.03
N ASP A 109 -1.82 15.40 2.98
CA ASP A 109 -1.54 16.78 2.56
C ASP A 109 -1.56 16.82 1.03
N GLU A 110 -1.98 17.95 0.47
CA GLU A 110 -2.10 18.11 -0.97
C GLU A 110 -1.95 19.58 -1.39
N ASP A 111 -1.31 19.78 -2.53
CA ASP A 111 -1.17 21.06 -3.20
C ASP A 111 -1.15 20.85 -4.72
N ASP A 112 -0.99 21.92 -5.49
CA ASP A 112 -0.95 21.85 -6.97
C ASP A 112 0.17 20.94 -7.51
N SER A 113 1.18 20.60 -6.69
CA SER A 113 2.31 19.77 -7.06
C SER A 113 2.08 18.28 -6.82
N GLY A 114 1.13 17.89 -5.96
CA GLY A 114 0.80 16.49 -5.72
C GLY A 114 0.15 16.21 -4.37
N VAL A 115 0.28 14.95 -3.94
CA VAL A 115 -0.39 14.42 -2.74
C VAL A 115 0.62 13.68 -1.86
N MET A 116 0.43 13.78 -0.54
CA MET A 116 1.12 13.00 0.47
C MET A 116 0.11 12.27 1.35
N LEU A 117 0.39 11.00 1.65
CA LEU A 117 -0.41 10.17 2.57
C LEU A 117 0.48 9.55 3.64
N THR A 118 0.00 9.52 4.88
CA THR A 118 0.62 8.80 5.99
C THR A 118 -0.32 7.74 6.53
N PHE A 119 0.13 6.50 6.52
CA PHE A 119 -0.58 5.36 7.11
C PHE A 119 0.15 4.85 8.35
N ALA A 120 -0.61 4.30 9.30
CA ALA A 120 -0.05 3.63 10.47
C ALA A 120 -0.62 2.22 10.68
N LEU A 121 0.23 1.32 11.16
CA LEU A 121 -0.12 0.02 11.71
C LEU A 121 0.50 -0.10 13.11
N GLN A 122 -0.32 -0.44 14.09
CA GLN A 122 0.13 -0.67 15.46
C GLN A 122 0.04 -2.17 15.79
N HIS A 123 0.84 -2.59 16.76
CA HIS A 123 0.71 -3.93 17.32
C HIS A 123 -0.68 -4.16 17.93
N SER A 124 -1.13 -5.40 17.91
CA SER A 124 -2.36 -5.89 18.53
C SER A 124 -2.11 -7.19 19.27
N ALA A 125 -3.11 -7.70 20.01
CA ALA A 125 -3.03 -9.00 20.64
C ALA A 125 -2.75 -10.13 19.64
N GLU A 126 -3.24 -10.01 18.39
CA GLU A 126 -3.01 -10.96 17.30
C GLU A 126 -1.59 -10.86 16.78
N THR A 127 -1.07 -9.66 16.52
CA THR A 127 0.31 -9.52 16.02
C THR A 127 1.31 -9.97 17.06
N MET A 128 1.04 -9.75 18.36
CA MET A 128 1.89 -10.19 19.47
C MET A 128 2.00 -11.72 19.56
N LYS A 129 1.00 -12.47 19.07
CA LYS A 129 1.08 -13.95 18.96
C LYS A 129 2.02 -14.39 17.83
N LEU A 130 2.12 -13.60 16.76
CA LEU A 130 2.98 -13.90 15.60
C LEU A 130 4.42 -13.43 15.81
N TRP A 131 4.56 -12.26 16.44
CA TRP A 131 5.82 -11.58 16.68
C TRP A 131 5.70 -10.72 17.95
N PRO A 132 6.28 -11.17 19.08
CA PRO A 132 6.00 -10.64 20.42
C PRO A 132 6.77 -9.33 20.70
N HIS A 133 6.51 -8.31 19.88
CA HIS A 133 7.09 -6.98 20.02
C HIS A 133 6.02 -5.93 19.81
N GLU A 134 5.97 -4.96 20.72
CA GLU A 134 5.21 -3.74 20.50
C GLU A 134 5.84 -2.93 19.38
N PHE A 135 5.02 -2.44 18.46
CA PHE A 135 5.47 -1.60 17.36
C PHE A 135 4.42 -0.58 16.96
N THR A 136 4.91 0.48 16.33
CA THR A 136 4.15 1.35 15.44
C THR A 136 4.91 1.49 14.13
N LEU A 137 4.26 1.18 13.02
CA LEU A 137 4.82 1.23 11.68
C LEU A 137 4.15 2.34 10.90
N TYR A 138 4.94 3.27 10.37
CA TYR A 138 4.43 4.32 9.48
C TYR A 138 4.82 4.06 8.04
N ALA A 139 3.88 4.20 7.11
CA ALA A 139 4.12 4.22 5.68
C ALA A 139 3.74 5.59 5.12
N ARG A 140 4.71 6.30 4.53
CA ARG A 140 4.54 7.63 3.94
C ARG A 140 4.74 7.54 2.43
N LEU A 141 3.69 7.88 1.70
CA LEU A 141 3.68 7.92 0.24
C LEU A 141 3.59 9.39 -0.20
N SER A 142 4.50 9.84 -1.06
CA SER A 142 4.55 11.20 -1.56
C SER A 142 4.73 11.20 -3.07
N TRP A 143 3.79 11.80 -3.77
CA TRP A 143 3.83 12.01 -5.22
C TRP A 143 4.18 13.45 -5.61
N VAL A 144 4.67 14.24 -4.66
CA VAL A 144 5.26 15.57 -4.89
C VAL A 144 6.69 15.38 -5.39
N ARG A 145 7.15 16.17 -6.36
CA ARG A 145 8.53 16.04 -6.88
C ARG A 145 9.57 16.52 -5.85
N PRO A 146 10.67 15.76 -5.64
CA PRO A 146 10.93 14.42 -6.18
C PRO A 146 10.05 13.37 -5.48
N VAL A 147 9.41 12.48 -6.26
CA VAL A 147 8.50 11.44 -5.76
C VAL A 147 9.24 10.56 -4.76
N LYS A 148 8.64 10.33 -3.59
CA LYS A 148 9.24 9.55 -2.50
C LYS A 148 8.23 8.57 -1.93
N SER A 149 8.65 7.32 -1.76
CA SER A 149 7.98 6.38 -0.87
C SER A 149 8.94 5.99 0.24
N SER A 150 8.45 5.96 1.48
CA SER A 150 9.26 5.55 2.63
C SER A 150 8.36 4.93 3.68
N TRP A 151 8.95 4.08 4.51
CA TRP A 151 8.28 3.55 5.67
C TRP A 151 9.30 3.52 6.82
N LYS A 152 8.82 3.74 8.04
CA LYS A 152 9.65 3.89 9.23
C LYS A 152 9.02 3.09 10.38
N PRO A 153 9.66 1.99 10.83
CA PRO A 153 9.24 1.28 12.03
C PRO A 153 9.72 2.02 13.28
N THR A 154 8.89 2.05 14.31
CA THR A 154 9.25 2.36 15.69
C THR A 154 9.08 1.08 16.51
N VAL A 155 10.18 0.36 16.76
CA VAL A 155 10.20 -0.91 17.49
C VAL A 155 11.57 -1.14 18.16
N ASN A 156 11.57 -1.81 19.31
CA ASN A 156 12.79 -2.18 20.06
C ASN A 156 13.41 -3.50 19.55
N SER A 157 13.44 -3.72 18.23
CA SER A 157 14.01 -4.93 17.60
C SER A 157 14.58 -4.62 16.21
N ARG A 158 15.23 -5.60 15.57
CA ARG A 158 15.81 -5.47 14.21
C ARG A 158 15.01 -6.33 13.21
N PRO A 159 13.87 -5.84 12.69
CA PRO A 159 13.13 -6.55 11.66
C PRO A 159 13.91 -6.58 10.33
N THR A 160 13.61 -7.56 9.48
CA THR A 160 14.00 -7.53 8.06
C THR A 160 12.81 -7.14 7.21
N SER A 161 13.05 -6.56 6.04
CA SER A 161 11.98 -5.87 5.33
C SER A 161 12.29 -5.56 3.87
N ALA A 162 11.25 -5.36 3.08
CA ALA A 162 11.35 -4.91 1.70
C ALA A 162 10.12 -4.11 1.26
N LEU A 163 10.34 -3.22 0.28
CA LEU A 163 9.28 -2.72 -0.60
C LEU A 163 9.31 -3.56 -1.88
N HIS A 164 8.31 -4.43 -2.04
CA HIS A 164 8.34 -5.47 -3.08
C HIS A 164 7.70 -4.99 -4.39
N SER A 165 8.17 -3.86 -4.93
CA SER A 165 7.57 -3.20 -6.08
C SER A 165 7.47 -4.09 -7.33
N TYR A 166 6.30 -4.10 -7.96
CA TYR A 166 6.05 -4.71 -9.25
C TYR A 166 5.96 -3.59 -10.29
N PHE A 167 6.99 -3.44 -11.10
CA PHE A 167 7.00 -2.46 -12.18
C PHE A 167 6.27 -2.99 -13.41
N ASN A 168 5.49 -2.11 -14.03
CA ASN A 168 4.89 -2.38 -15.31
C ASN A 168 5.97 -2.27 -16.40
N VAL A 169 6.11 -3.31 -17.20
CA VAL A 169 7.08 -3.39 -18.30
C VAL A 169 6.34 -3.87 -19.54
N GLY A 170 6.77 -3.41 -20.73
CA GLY A 170 6.15 -3.82 -21.99
C GLY A 170 6.40 -5.30 -22.29
N ASP A 171 7.67 -5.69 -22.29
CA ASP A 171 8.12 -7.07 -22.48
C ASP A 171 9.26 -7.38 -21.51
N ILE A 172 9.17 -8.50 -20.81
CA ILE A 172 10.20 -8.94 -19.85
C ILE A 172 11.39 -9.62 -20.55
N ALA A 173 11.23 -10.01 -21.81
CA ALA A 173 12.25 -10.69 -22.61
C ALA A 173 13.03 -9.76 -23.55
N ALA A 174 12.64 -8.48 -23.63
CA ALA A 174 13.28 -7.49 -24.49
C ALA A 174 14.65 -7.03 -23.98
#